data_AF-A0A285NE25-F1
#
_entry.id   AF-A0A285NE25-F1
#
_cell.length_a   1.000
_cell.length_b   1.000
_cell.length_c   1.000
_cell.angle_alpha   90.00
_cell.angle_beta   90.00
_cell.angle_gamma   90.00
#
_symmetry.space_group_name_H-M   'P 1'
#
loop_
_entity.id
_entity.type
_entity.pdbx_description
1 polymer ?
#
loop_
_entity_poly.entity_id
_entity_poly.type
_entity_poly.pdbx_seq_one_letter_code
_entity_poly.pdbx_strand_id
1 'polypeptide(L)'
;MAEQAELSWLDNLTPISTRFDDSYYSRQNGLEETRYVFIEGNGLPEKWKKQKYPIIGELGFGTGLNFLATWQAYMHHQNSSTKISLNKLHEDNIADCAQEDGADVISSDQYLTFCSFEKYPMSADELTKALSPWSELKPFSEVLISQWQNLMQGWNCLAFEQAYLYLFIGDAHDGLQSLPKELSGQIEAWYLDGFNPKTNPDLWALPLLKTLLESSQQGATFATYTAAGWVRRNLQEVGFVVSKRKGFGHKRDMCFGIKPQHD
;
A
#
# COMPACT_ATOMS: atom_id res chain seq x y z
N MET A 1 -8.14 -8.11 -23.04
CA MET A 1 -8.47 -8.51 -21.66
C MET A 1 -7.17 -8.89 -21.00
N ALA A 2 -6.97 -8.50 -19.73
CA ALA A 2 -5.79 -8.90 -18.99
C ALA A 2 -5.79 -10.42 -18.77
N GLU A 3 -4.60 -11.03 -18.75
CA GLU A 3 -4.43 -12.43 -18.36
C GLU A 3 -4.74 -12.54 -16.85
N GLN A 4 -5.56 -13.51 -16.44
CA GLN A 4 -5.98 -13.66 -15.04
C GLN A 4 -4.96 -14.44 -14.20
N ALA A 5 -5.04 -14.30 -12.89
CA ALA A 5 -4.28 -15.14 -11.96
C ALA A 5 -4.59 -16.63 -12.16
N GLU A 6 -3.55 -17.47 -12.08
CA GLU A 6 -3.72 -18.91 -11.99
C GLU A 6 -3.47 -19.34 -10.54
N LEU A 7 -4.52 -19.85 -9.90
CA LEU A 7 -4.53 -20.10 -8.45
C LEU A 7 -4.74 -21.57 -8.11
N SER A 8 -4.03 -22.01 -7.08
CA SER A 8 -4.42 -23.14 -6.25
C SER A 8 -4.76 -22.64 -4.84
N TRP A 9 -5.49 -23.44 -4.07
CA TRP A 9 -5.96 -23.04 -2.74
C TRP A 9 -5.46 -24.02 -1.70
N LEU A 10 -4.60 -23.56 -0.81
CA LEU A 10 -4.18 -24.33 0.36
C LEU A 10 -5.26 -24.24 1.45
N ASP A 11 -5.65 -25.40 1.97
CA ASP A 11 -6.70 -25.55 2.98
C ASP A 11 -8.02 -24.83 2.63
N ASN A 12 -8.29 -24.65 1.33
CA ASN A 12 -9.41 -23.86 0.79
C ASN A 12 -9.43 -22.37 1.19
N LEU A 13 -8.37 -21.83 1.79
CA LEU A 13 -8.36 -20.46 2.32
C LEU A 13 -7.22 -19.61 1.76
N THR A 14 -6.01 -20.15 1.64
CA THR A 14 -4.85 -19.36 1.22
C THR A 14 -4.61 -19.54 -0.28
N PRO A 15 -4.68 -18.47 -1.09
CA PRO A 15 -4.38 -18.54 -2.51
C PRO A 15 -2.86 -18.68 -2.72
N ILE A 16 -2.50 -19.60 -3.60
CA ILE A 16 -1.13 -19.84 -4.08
C ILE A 16 -1.13 -19.59 -5.58
N SER A 17 -0.21 -18.73 -6.04
CA SER A 17 0.02 -18.57 -7.47
C SER A 17 0.73 -19.81 -8.01
N THR A 18 0.10 -20.53 -8.94
CA THR A 18 0.73 -21.68 -9.60
C THR A 18 1.86 -21.25 -10.53
N ARG A 19 1.80 -20.01 -11.02
CA ARG A 19 2.82 -19.40 -11.90
C ARG A 19 4.11 -19.09 -11.16
N PHE A 20 4.00 -18.58 -9.93
CA PHE A 20 5.14 -18.15 -9.12
C PHE A 20 5.50 -19.12 -7.99
N ASP A 21 4.74 -20.21 -7.83
CA ASP A 21 4.88 -21.23 -6.79
C ASP A 21 5.04 -20.60 -5.38
N ASP A 22 4.18 -19.63 -5.09
CA ASP A 22 4.27 -18.82 -3.87
C ASP A 22 2.88 -18.32 -3.41
N SER A 23 2.73 -18.10 -2.11
CA SER A 23 1.50 -17.64 -1.48
C SER A 23 1.38 -16.11 -1.54
N TYR A 24 0.16 -15.59 -1.74
CA TYR A 24 -0.08 -14.13 -1.76
C TYR A 24 0.09 -13.45 -0.39
N TYR A 25 -0.03 -14.19 0.72
CA TYR A 25 0.14 -13.68 2.07
C TYR A 25 0.40 -14.84 3.05
N SER A 26 0.87 -14.54 4.26
CA SER A 26 1.11 -15.59 5.25
C SER A 26 -0.18 -16.19 5.82
N ARG A 27 -0.13 -17.51 6.04
CA ARG A 27 -1.29 -18.36 6.36
C ARG A 27 -2.04 -18.01 7.66
N GLN A 28 -1.34 -17.55 8.69
CA GLN A 28 -1.96 -17.34 10.02
C GLN A 28 -2.15 -15.87 10.38
N ASN A 29 -1.30 -14.98 9.87
CA ASN A 29 -1.19 -13.61 10.37
C ASN A 29 -0.96 -12.61 9.22
N GLY A 30 -1.48 -12.88 8.02
CA GLY A 30 -1.21 -12.07 6.83
C GLY A 30 -1.46 -10.57 7.06
N LEU A 31 -2.57 -10.21 7.71
CA LEU A 31 -2.89 -8.81 8.01
C LEU A 31 -1.94 -8.17 9.04
N GLU A 32 -1.59 -8.89 10.12
CA GLU A 32 -0.61 -8.41 11.10
C GLU A 32 0.79 -8.29 10.49
N GLU A 33 1.14 -9.20 9.59
CA GLU A 33 2.38 -9.13 8.83
C GLU A 33 2.39 -7.92 7.89
N THR A 34 1.30 -7.64 7.19
CA THR A 34 1.13 -6.44 6.37
C THR A 34 1.30 -5.17 7.20
N ARG A 35 0.64 -5.08 8.36
CA ARG A 35 0.75 -3.96 9.31
C ARG A 35 2.21 -3.78 9.76
N TYR A 36 2.85 -4.86 10.18
CA TYR A 36 4.24 -4.85 10.64
C TYR A 36 5.22 -4.48 9.52
N VAL A 37 5.19 -5.19 8.39
CA VAL A 37 6.19 -5.05 7.33
C VAL A 37 6.02 -3.72 6.60
N PHE A 38 4.81 -3.40 6.15
CA PHE A 38 4.61 -2.31 5.19
C PHE A 38 4.22 -1.00 5.87
N ILE A 39 3.24 -1.03 6.77
CA ILE A 39 2.77 0.19 7.45
C ILE A 39 3.85 0.67 8.44
N GLU A 40 4.19 -0.15 9.45
CA GLU A 40 5.21 0.23 10.43
C GLU A 40 6.61 0.33 9.81
N GLY A 41 6.93 -0.50 8.81
CA GLY A 41 8.23 -0.47 8.14
C GLY A 41 8.50 0.82 7.37
N ASN A 42 7.45 1.52 6.93
CA ASN A 42 7.54 2.84 6.32
C ASN A 42 7.35 4.00 7.33
N GLY A 43 7.20 3.69 8.63
CA GLY A 43 6.96 4.70 9.66
C GLY A 43 5.55 5.30 9.61
N LEU A 44 4.58 4.56 9.07
CA LEU A 44 3.17 4.93 9.09
C LEU A 44 2.51 4.38 10.37
N PRO A 45 1.48 5.03 10.94
CA PRO A 45 0.80 6.24 10.47
C PRO A 45 1.50 7.56 10.85
N GLU A 46 2.63 7.52 11.56
CA GLU A 46 3.25 8.72 12.14
C GLU A 46 3.59 9.81 11.12
N LYS A 47 3.98 9.43 9.90
CA LYS A 47 4.21 10.38 8.79
C LYS A 47 2.95 11.16 8.37
N TRP A 48 1.76 10.58 8.49
CA TRP A 48 0.50 11.23 8.09
C TRP A 48 0.17 12.47 8.93
N LYS A 49 0.74 12.59 10.14
CA LYS A 49 0.64 13.82 10.95
C LYS A 49 1.22 15.05 10.25
N LYS A 50 2.17 14.86 9.33
CA LYS A 50 2.84 15.92 8.58
C LYS A 50 2.41 15.98 7.11
N GLN A 51 1.86 14.89 6.58
CA GLN A 51 1.50 14.76 5.18
C GLN A 51 -0.01 14.63 5.01
N LYS A 52 -0.66 15.68 4.50
CA LYS A 52 -2.11 15.71 4.28
C LYS A 52 -2.59 14.81 3.14
N TYR A 53 -1.74 14.63 2.12
CA TYR A 53 -2.02 13.85 0.91
C TYR A 53 -0.93 12.79 0.73
N PRO A 54 -0.97 11.71 1.53
CA PRO A 54 0.03 10.64 1.43
C PRO A 54 -0.13 9.89 0.10
N ILE A 55 1.00 9.65 -0.59
CA ILE A 55 1.05 8.85 -1.82
C ILE A 55 1.91 7.62 -1.59
N ILE A 56 1.25 6.47 -1.52
CA ILE A 56 1.89 5.15 -1.34
C ILE A 56 2.02 4.47 -2.69
N GLY A 57 3.20 3.96 -3.00
CA GLY A 57 3.44 3.09 -4.14
C GLY A 57 3.58 1.63 -3.69
N GLU A 58 3.12 0.70 -4.51
CA GLU A 58 3.25 -0.74 -4.28
C GLU A 58 3.66 -1.45 -5.56
N LEU A 59 4.51 -2.46 -5.47
CA LEU A 59 4.75 -3.40 -6.57
C LEU A 59 4.08 -4.73 -6.24
N GLY A 60 3.06 -5.10 -7.02
CA GLY A 60 2.27 -6.33 -6.83
C GLY A 60 1.04 -6.09 -5.96
N PHE A 61 -0.12 -5.85 -6.57
CA PHE A 61 -1.37 -5.64 -5.82
C PHE A 61 -1.89 -6.93 -5.17
N GLY A 62 -1.80 -8.04 -5.89
CA GLY A 62 -2.28 -9.35 -5.48
C GLY A 62 -3.74 -9.34 -5.07
N THR A 63 -3.99 -9.58 -3.78
CA THR A 63 -5.34 -9.59 -3.21
C THR A 63 -5.81 -8.20 -2.76
N GLY A 64 -4.96 -7.18 -2.83
CA GLY A 64 -5.22 -5.84 -2.30
C GLY A 64 -5.10 -5.74 -0.78
N LEU A 65 -4.54 -6.75 -0.09
CA LEU A 65 -4.49 -6.77 1.38
C LEU A 65 -3.76 -5.56 1.95
N ASN A 66 -2.63 -5.17 1.35
CA ASN A 66 -1.87 -4.00 1.78
C ASN A 66 -2.65 -2.69 1.59
N PHE A 67 -3.32 -2.53 0.44
CA PHE A 67 -4.18 -1.38 0.20
C PHE A 67 -5.31 -1.30 1.24
N LEU A 68 -6.03 -2.40 1.46
CA LEU A 68 -7.14 -2.44 2.43
C LEU A 68 -6.68 -2.15 3.86
N ALA A 69 -5.56 -2.75 4.28
CA ALA A 69 -4.97 -2.50 5.60
C ALA A 69 -4.51 -1.04 5.76
N THR A 70 -3.92 -0.46 4.72
CA THR A 70 -3.45 0.93 4.73
C THR A 70 -4.63 1.90 4.74
N TRP A 71 -5.66 1.62 3.95
CA TRP A 71 -6.88 2.43 3.92
C TRP A 71 -7.59 2.41 5.28
N GLN A 72 -7.76 1.23 5.90
CA GLN A 72 -8.31 1.11 7.24
C GLN A 72 -7.48 1.90 8.28
N ALA A 73 -6.14 1.75 8.23
CA ALA A 73 -5.24 2.49 9.12
C ALA A 73 -5.35 4.01 8.93
N TYR A 74 -5.48 4.49 7.70
CA TYR A 74 -5.64 5.91 7.38
C TYR A 74 -6.96 6.46 7.91
N MET A 75 -8.07 5.74 7.71
CA MET A 75 -9.38 6.11 8.27
C MET A 75 -9.34 6.21 9.81
N HIS A 76 -8.68 5.26 10.49
CA HIS A 76 -8.48 5.32 11.94
C HIS A 76 -7.64 6.52 12.37
N HIS A 77 -6.60 6.86 11.61
CA HIS A 77 -5.78 8.04 11.85
C HIS A 77 -6.58 9.33 11.73
N GLN A 78 -7.35 9.49 10.65
CA GLN A 78 -8.19 10.67 10.41
C GLN A 78 -9.24 10.83 11.53
N ASN A 79 -9.94 9.76 11.89
CA ASN A 79 -10.94 9.80 12.96
C ASN A 79 -10.34 10.16 14.33
N SER A 80 -9.12 9.71 14.61
CA SER A 80 -8.41 10.05 15.86
C SER A 80 -7.98 11.51 15.87
N SER A 81 -7.45 12.01 14.76
CA SER A 81 -7.04 13.41 14.60
C SER A 81 -8.23 14.36 14.71
N THR A 82 -9.39 14.03 14.12
CA THR A 82 -10.61 14.83 14.23
C THR A 82 -11.14 14.88 15.66
N LYS A 83 -11.14 13.76 16.39
CA LYS A 83 -11.55 13.74 17.81
C LYS A 83 -10.65 14.61 18.69
N ILE A 84 -9.34 14.58 18.47
CA ILE A 84 -8.38 15.43 19.20
C ILE A 84 -8.66 16.91 18.91
N SER A 85 -8.86 17.28 17.64
CA SER A 85 -9.17 18.66 17.26
C SER A 85 -10.49 19.15 17.89
N LEU A 86 -11.54 18.34 17.90
CA LEU A 86 -12.82 18.68 18.52
C LEU A 86 -12.72 18.82 20.05
N ASN A 87 -11.97 17.95 20.72
CA ASN A 87 -11.76 18.06 22.17
C ASN A 87 -10.96 19.32 22.52
N LYS A 88 -9.94 19.65 21.73
CA LYS A 88 -9.14 20.87 21.93
C LYS A 88 -9.96 22.14 21.72
N LEU A 89 -10.85 22.16 20.73
CA LEU A 89 -11.81 23.24 20.53
C LEU A 89 -12.79 23.38 21.71
N HIS A 90 -13.18 22.28 22.37
CA HIS A 90 -14.01 22.34 23.58
C HIS A 90 -13.24 22.83 24.81
N GLU A 91 -11.97 22.45 24.96
CA GLU A 91 -11.11 22.91 26.07
C GLU A 91 -10.73 24.39 25.94
N ASP A 92 -10.51 24.87 24.71
CA ASP A 92 -10.17 26.28 24.43
C ASP A 92 -11.40 27.22 24.44
N ASN A 93 -12.64 26.68 24.44
CA ASN A 93 -13.90 27.45 24.41
C ASN A 93 -14.68 27.49 25.76
N ILE A 94 -13.99 27.41 26.90
CA ILE A 94 -14.59 27.82 28.19
C ILE A 94 -14.40 29.34 28.36
N ALA A 95 -15.06 30.12 27.51
CA ALA A 95 -15.30 31.55 27.70
C ALA A 95 -16.50 32.00 26.87
N ASP A 96 -17.67 31.98 27.52
CA ASP A 96 -18.85 32.85 27.40
C ASP A 96 -19.46 33.23 26.02
N CYS A 97 -20.79 33.31 26.05
CA CYS A 97 -21.72 33.94 25.10
C CYS A 97 -22.36 33.06 24.00
N ALA A 98 -23.68 33.26 23.88
CA ALA A 98 -24.65 32.50 23.11
C ALA A 98 -24.74 32.91 21.63
N GLN A 99 -25.30 31.99 20.85
CA GLN A 99 -25.82 32.12 19.47
C GLN A 99 -24.80 32.49 18.38
N GLU A 100 -24.60 31.58 17.42
CA GLU A 100 -24.92 31.84 16.00
C GLU A 100 -24.81 30.57 15.16
N ASP A 101 -25.72 30.46 14.21
CA ASP A 101 -25.80 29.45 13.17
C ASP A 101 -24.53 29.43 12.32
N GLY A 102 -23.90 28.26 12.22
CA GLY A 102 -22.71 28.06 11.40
C GLY A 102 -22.01 26.79 11.81
N ALA A 103 -22.55 25.64 11.42
CA ALA A 103 -21.77 24.42 11.45
C ALA A 103 -20.55 24.64 10.54
N ASP A 104 -19.39 24.90 11.13
CA ASP A 104 -18.12 24.89 10.46
C ASP A 104 -18.00 23.54 9.74
N VAL A 105 -18.23 23.56 8.43
CA VAL A 105 -17.96 22.43 7.55
C VAL A 105 -16.45 22.27 7.56
N ILE A 106 -15.94 21.39 8.43
CA ILE A 106 -14.57 20.90 8.35
C ILE A 106 -14.45 20.23 6.98
N SER A 107 -13.94 20.95 5.98
CA SER A 107 -13.66 20.39 4.66
C SER A 107 -12.60 19.30 4.85
N SER A 108 -13.03 18.04 4.83
CA SER A 108 -12.20 16.86 5.02
C SER A 108 -11.41 16.53 3.75
N ASP A 109 -10.71 17.51 3.19
CA ASP A 109 -9.90 17.37 1.98
C ASP A 109 -8.58 16.65 2.28
N GLN A 110 -8.64 15.49 2.94
CA GLN A 110 -7.50 14.63 3.22
C GLN A 110 -7.81 13.24 2.68
N TYR A 111 -6.98 12.80 1.74
CA TYR A 111 -7.17 11.54 1.04
C TYR A 111 -5.85 10.78 0.96
N LEU A 112 -5.92 9.47 1.11
CA LEU A 112 -4.85 8.55 0.78
C LEU A 112 -4.83 8.30 -0.73
N THR A 113 -3.69 8.50 -1.39
CA THR A 113 -3.49 7.98 -2.74
C THR A 113 -2.63 6.73 -2.67
N PHE A 114 -3.14 5.63 -3.22
CA PHE A 114 -2.44 4.36 -3.31
C PHE A 114 -2.23 4.00 -4.78
N CYS A 115 -1.01 3.73 -5.18
CA CYS A 115 -0.60 3.42 -6.54
C CYS A 115 -0.02 2.01 -6.57
N SER A 116 -0.61 1.10 -7.34
CA SER A 116 -0.17 -0.30 -7.41
C SER A 116 -0.19 -0.85 -8.83
N PHE A 117 0.50 -1.97 -9.03
CA PHE A 117 0.64 -2.66 -10.30
C PHE A 117 0.23 -4.12 -10.14
N GLU A 118 -0.60 -4.62 -11.05
CA GLU A 118 -1.04 -6.01 -11.07
C GLU A 118 -0.98 -6.56 -12.50
N LYS A 119 -0.20 -7.61 -12.70
CA LYS A 119 -0.03 -8.23 -14.01
C LYS A 119 -1.09 -9.30 -14.28
N TYR A 120 -1.50 -10.01 -13.23
CA TYR A 120 -2.42 -11.14 -13.27
C TYR A 120 -3.54 -10.94 -12.24
N PRO A 121 -4.52 -10.07 -12.51
CA PRO A 121 -5.59 -9.81 -11.55
C PRO A 121 -6.42 -11.07 -11.27
N MET A 122 -6.76 -11.26 -10.01
CA MET A 122 -7.77 -12.25 -9.59
C MET A 122 -9.16 -11.84 -10.09
N SER A 123 -10.05 -12.80 -10.27
CA SER A 123 -11.48 -12.54 -10.43
C SER A 123 -12.11 -12.00 -9.14
N ALA A 124 -13.29 -11.41 -9.24
CA ALA A 124 -14.03 -10.89 -8.08
C ALA A 124 -14.37 -12.01 -7.07
N ASP A 125 -14.69 -13.22 -7.53
CA ASP A 125 -14.99 -14.36 -6.68
C ASP A 125 -13.74 -14.86 -5.94
N GLU A 126 -12.59 -14.88 -6.62
CA GLU A 126 -11.31 -15.24 -6.02
C GLU A 126 -10.87 -14.21 -4.98
N LEU A 127 -11.02 -12.91 -5.25
CA LEU A 127 -10.77 -11.86 -4.25
C LEU A 127 -11.67 -12.00 -3.03
N THR A 128 -12.97 -12.22 -3.25
CA THR A 128 -13.95 -12.43 -2.17
C THR A 128 -13.51 -13.58 -1.27
N LYS A 129 -13.09 -14.70 -1.87
CA LYS A 129 -12.59 -15.85 -1.13
C LYS A 129 -11.26 -15.56 -0.41
N ALA A 130 -10.31 -14.95 -1.10
CA ALA A 130 -8.99 -14.63 -0.58
C ALA A 130 -9.03 -13.64 0.60
N LEU A 131 -10.00 -12.73 0.62
CA LEU A 131 -10.12 -11.72 1.68
C LEU A 131 -11.06 -12.13 2.83
N SER A 132 -11.79 -13.24 2.66
CA SER A 132 -12.71 -13.77 3.67
C SER A 132 -12.13 -14.02 5.09
N PRO A 133 -10.81 -14.31 5.26
CA PRO A 133 -10.25 -14.48 6.60
C PRO A 133 -10.28 -13.21 7.48
N TRP A 134 -10.35 -12.02 6.89
CA TRP A 134 -10.25 -10.75 7.61
C TRP A 134 -11.59 -10.02 7.67
N SER A 135 -12.45 -10.47 8.58
CA SER A 135 -13.76 -9.86 8.81
C SER A 135 -13.70 -8.36 9.11
N GLU A 136 -12.62 -7.88 9.73
CA GLU A 136 -12.39 -6.47 10.00
C GLU A 136 -12.16 -5.61 8.73
N LEU A 137 -11.73 -6.24 7.63
CA LEU A 137 -11.56 -5.57 6.34
C LEU A 137 -12.79 -5.72 5.44
N LYS A 138 -13.80 -6.50 5.85
CA LYS A 138 -14.99 -6.82 5.04
C LYS A 138 -15.66 -5.57 4.43
N PRO A 139 -15.93 -4.49 5.20
CA PRO A 139 -16.54 -3.28 4.62
C PRO A 139 -15.70 -2.65 3.51
N PHE A 140 -14.37 -2.66 3.64
CA PHE A 140 -13.46 -2.11 2.65
C PHE A 140 -13.36 -3.03 1.41
N SER A 141 -13.25 -4.34 1.64
CA SER A 141 -13.13 -5.33 0.56
C SER A 141 -14.39 -5.41 -0.30
N GLU A 142 -15.59 -5.27 0.29
CA GLU A 142 -16.85 -5.32 -0.46
C GLU A 142 -16.95 -4.15 -1.44
N VAL A 143 -16.54 -2.94 -1.01
CA VAL A 143 -16.54 -1.76 -1.89
C VAL A 143 -15.48 -1.89 -2.98
N LEU A 144 -14.28 -2.37 -2.66
CA LEU A 144 -13.23 -2.66 -3.67
C LEU A 144 -13.74 -3.65 -4.72
N ILE A 145 -14.29 -4.79 -4.29
CA ILE A 145 -14.74 -5.87 -5.17
C ILE A 145 -15.92 -5.41 -6.04
N SER A 146 -16.81 -4.55 -5.53
CA SER A 146 -17.93 -4.00 -6.29
C SER A 146 -17.51 -3.21 -7.53
N GLN A 147 -16.31 -2.62 -7.51
CA GLN A 147 -15.75 -1.85 -8.63
C GLN A 147 -14.81 -2.71 -9.53
N TRP A 148 -14.48 -3.93 -9.11
CA TRP A 148 -13.43 -4.77 -9.72
C TRP A 148 -13.79 -5.32 -11.11
N GLN A 149 -15.08 -5.47 -11.41
CA GLN A 149 -15.53 -6.05 -12.69
C GLN A 149 -15.22 -5.18 -13.91
N ASN A 150 -14.92 -3.89 -13.71
CA ASN A 150 -14.74 -2.91 -14.78
C ASN A 150 -13.27 -2.55 -15.06
N LEU A 151 -12.32 -3.32 -14.52
CA LEU A 151 -10.90 -3.06 -14.71
C LEU A 151 -10.47 -3.28 -16.17
N MET A 152 -9.73 -2.31 -16.69
CA MET A 152 -9.18 -2.31 -18.05
C MET A 152 -7.67 -2.48 -18.02
N GLN A 153 -7.08 -2.94 -19.12
CA GLN A 153 -5.62 -2.93 -19.29
C GLN A 153 -5.10 -1.50 -19.20
N GLY A 154 -3.98 -1.29 -18.50
CA GLY A 154 -3.41 0.03 -18.24
C GLY A 154 -3.91 0.65 -16.94
N TRP A 155 -3.91 1.98 -16.85
CA TRP A 155 -4.28 2.71 -15.63
C TRP A 155 -5.79 2.72 -15.39
N ASN A 156 -6.18 2.34 -14.18
CA ASN A 156 -7.52 2.48 -13.62
C ASN A 156 -7.43 3.37 -12.37
N CYS A 157 -8.44 4.21 -12.14
CA CYS A 157 -8.54 5.00 -10.91
C CYS A 157 -9.87 4.68 -10.24
N LEU A 158 -9.80 4.10 -9.04
CA LEU A 158 -10.97 3.75 -8.24
C LEU A 158 -11.04 4.72 -7.07
N ALA A 159 -12.20 5.32 -6.89
CA ALA A 159 -12.45 6.28 -5.82
C ALA A 159 -13.22 5.61 -4.67
N PHE A 160 -12.79 5.91 -3.46
CA PHE A 160 -13.38 5.44 -2.22
C PHE A 160 -13.50 6.57 -1.20
N GLU A 161 -14.11 6.29 -0.05
CA GLU A 161 -14.13 7.23 1.07
C GLU A 161 -12.69 7.50 1.56
N GLN A 162 -12.23 8.74 1.44
CA GLN A 162 -10.90 9.19 1.86
C GLN A 162 -9.72 8.44 1.21
N ALA A 163 -9.94 7.74 0.10
CA ALA A 163 -8.88 7.04 -0.62
C ALA A 163 -9.09 7.00 -2.14
N TYR A 164 -8.00 7.06 -2.89
CA TYR A 164 -7.92 6.78 -4.31
C TYR A 164 -6.95 5.62 -4.55
N LEU A 165 -7.36 4.65 -5.37
CA LEU A 165 -6.49 3.59 -5.86
C LEU A 165 -6.22 3.80 -7.35
N TYR A 166 -4.97 4.12 -7.68
CA TYR A 166 -4.43 4.03 -9.02
C TYR A 166 -3.88 2.62 -9.23
N LEU A 167 -4.59 1.81 -10.03
CA LEU A 167 -4.21 0.43 -10.31
C LEU A 167 -3.84 0.28 -11.78
N PHE A 168 -2.56 -0.01 -12.04
CA PHE A 168 -2.11 -0.38 -13.36
C PHE A 168 -2.28 -1.88 -13.58
N ILE A 169 -3.13 -2.25 -14.53
CA ILE A 169 -3.25 -3.64 -14.97
C ILE A 169 -2.27 -3.85 -16.12
N GLY A 170 -1.21 -4.63 -15.86
CA GLY A 170 -0.12 -4.89 -16.80
C GLY A 170 1.24 -5.10 -16.13
N ASP A 171 2.30 -5.07 -16.92
CA ASP A 171 3.66 -5.18 -16.41
C ASP A 171 4.06 -3.94 -15.59
N ALA A 172 4.66 -4.14 -14.41
CA ALA A 172 5.03 -3.05 -13.53
C ALA A 172 6.07 -2.10 -14.15
N HIS A 173 6.92 -2.60 -15.05
CA HIS A 173 7.88 -1.76 -15.77
C HIS A 173 7.17 -0.75 -16.68
N ASP A 174 6.19 -1.22 -17.45
CA ASP A 174 5.39 -0.36 -18.34
C ASP A 174 4.54 0.64 -17.55
N GLY A 175 3.97 0.18 -16.43
CA GLY A 175 3.21 1.03 -15.52
C GLY A 175 4.06 2.14 -14.93
N LEU A 176 5.23 1.82 -14.37
CA LEU A 176 6.12 2.82 -13.80
C LEU A 176 6.63 3.82 -14.84
N GLN A 177 6.89 3.39 -16.07
CA GLN A 177 7.28 4.28 -17.17
C GLN A 177 6.14 5.20 -17.63
N SER A 178 4.89 4.77 -17.46
CA SER A 178 3.69 5.51 -17.84
C SER A 178 2.94 6.13 -16.65
N LEU A 179 3.63 6.30 -15.51
CA LEU A 179 3.05 6.77 -14.27
C LEU A 179 2.35 8.14 -14.47
N PRO A 180 1.12 8.33 -13.92
CA PRO A 180 0.42 9.61 -13.99
C PRO A 180 1.28 10.75 -13.45
N LYS A 181 1.21 11.91 -14.08
CA LYS A 181 2.10 13.05 -13.79
C LYS A 181 1.95 13.54 -12.36
N GLU A 182 0.75 13.43 -11.80
CA GLU A 182 0.44 13.78 -10.42
C GLU A 182 1.10 12.86 -9.37
N LEU A 183 1.48 11.64 -9.76
CA LEU A 183 2.15 10.67 -8.88
C LEU A 183 3.68 10.67 -9.06
N SER A 184 4.15 11.03 -10.26
CA SER A 184 5.56 10.98 -10.62
C SER A 184 6.41 11.93 -9.76
N GLY A 185 7.38 11.35 -9.05
CA GLY A 185 8.27 12.06 -8.14
C GLY A 185 7.65 12.39 -6.78
N GLN A 186 6.42 11.95 -6.51
CA GLN A 186 5.66 12.31 -5.30
C GLN A 186 5.45 11.13 -4.34
N ILE A 187 5.83 9.91 -4.73
CA ILE A 187 5.60 8.72 -3.91
C ILE A 187 6.47 8.78 -2.65
N GLU A 188 5.85 8.69 -1.48
CA GLU A 188 6.50 8.91 -0.18
C GLU A 188 6.87 7.62 0.57
N ALA A 189 6.23 6.52 0.22
CA ALA A 189 6.47 5.21 0.80
C ALA A 189 6.20 4.13 -0.24
N TRP A 190 7.11 3.17 -0.32
CA TRP A 190 6.99 2.02 -1.21
C TRP A 190 6.78 0.72 -0.45
N TYR A 191 5.79 -0.05 -0.88
CA TYR A 191 5.57 -1.43 -0.48
C TYR A 191 6.11 -2.32 -1.59
N LEU A 192 7.30 -2.89 -1.40
CA LEU A 192 7.87 -3.80 -2.39
C LEU A 192 7.37 -5.21 -2.05
N ASP A 193 6.21 -5.56 -2.61
CA ASP A 193 5.44 -6.77 -2.28
C ASP A 193 5.20 -7.69 -3.49
N GLY A 194 6.27 -7.98 -4.22
CA GLY A 194 6.24 -9.02 -5.24
C GLY A 194 6.34 -10.42 -4.62
N PHE A 195 6.09 -11.45 -5.43
CA PHE A 195 6.43 -12.84 -5.06
C PHE A 195 7.93 -13.00 -4.78
N ASN A 196 8.29 -14.12 -4.16
CA ASN A 196 9.66 -14.45 -3.80
C ASN A 196 10.65 -14.09 -4.91
N PRO A 197 11.72 -13.33 -4.62
CA PRO A 197 12.66 -12.89 -5.66
C PRO A 197 13.27 -14.02 -6.49
N LYS A 198 13.31 -15.25 -5.97
CA LYS A 198 13.79 -16.42 -6.73
C LYS A 198 12.81 -16.83 -7.84
N THR A 199 11.51 -16.75 -7.61
CA THR A 199 10.48 -17.18 -8.55
C THR A 199 9.93 -16.02 -9.38
N ASN A 200 10.11 -14.78 -8.93
CA ASN A 200 9.74 -13.57 -9.66
C ASN A 200 10.88 -12.52 -9.64
N PRO A 201 12.02 -12.76 -10.31
CA PRO A 201 13.19 -11.87 -10.23
C PRO A 201 12.97 -10.49 -10.86
N ASP A 202 12.10 -10.38 -11.87
CA ASP A 202 11.92 -9.15 -12.65
C ASP A 202 11.41 -7.97 -11.79
N LEU A 203 10.56 -8.23 -10.79
CA LEU A 203 10.07 -7.20 -9.86
C LEU A 203 11.16 -6.61 -8.96
N TRP A 204 12.34 -7.21 -8.92
CA TRP A 204 13.47 -6.80 -8.08
C TRP A 204 14.70 -6.44 -8.90
N ALA A 205 14.54 -6.40 -10.23
CA ALA A 205 15.61 -6.08 -11.15
C ALA A 205 16.00 -4.61 -11.04
N LEU A 206 17.28 -4.33 -11.25
CA LEU A 206 17.85 -2.99 -11.12
C LEU A 206 17.15 -1.93 -11.99
N PRO A 207 16.76 -2.18 -13.26
CA PRO A 207 16.05 -1.19 -14.07
C PRO A 207 14.73 -0.74 -13.43
N LEU A 208 13.93 -1.67 -12.91
CA LEU A 208 12.66 -1.37 -12.28
C LEU A 208 12.87 -0.57 -10.99
N LEU A 209 13.80 -1.01 -10.13
CA LEU A 209 14.12 -0.33 -8.88
C LEU A 209 14.69 1.08 -9.10
N LYS A 210 15.37 1.31 -10.23
CA LYS A 210 15.84 2.64 -10.61
C LYS A 210 14.67 3.57 -10.93
N THR A 211 13.73 3.13 -11.77
CA THR A 211 12.52 3.92 -12.08
C THR A 211 11.67 4.16 -10.83
N LEU A 212 11.62 3.20 -9.92
CA LEU A 212 10.98 3.35 -8.61
C LEU A 212 11.61 4.45 -7.77
N LEU A 213 12.94 4.51 -7.68
CA LEU A 213 13.64 5.59 -6.98
C LEU A 213 13.38 6.95 -7.65
N GLU A 214 13.38 7.00 -8.98
CA GLU A 214 13.12 8.22 -9.76
C GLU A 214 11.71 8.76 -9.54
N SER A 215 10.70 7.89 -9.39
CA SER A 215 9.31 8.27 -9.11
C SER A 215 9.04 8.61 -7.63
N SER A 216 10.04 8.47 -6.76
CA SER A 216 9.93 8.75 -5.32
C SER A 216 10.30 10.19 -4.96
N GLN A 217 9.61 10.77 -3.97
CA GLN A 217 10.02 12.07 -3.42
C GLN A 217 11.31 11.96 -2.57
N GLN A 218 11.93 13.09 -2.25
CA GLN A 218 13.07 13.12 -1.32
C GLN A 218 12.64 12.64 0.08
N GLY A 219 13.43 11.79 0.72
CA GLY A 219 13.06 11.20 2.01
C GLY A 219 11.98 10.10 1.94
N ALA A 220 11.57 9.68 0.73
CA ALA A 220 10.66 8.57 0.56
C ALA A 220 11.22 7.28 1.18
N THR A 221 10.37 6.48 1.81
CA THR A 221 10.78 5.19 2.39
C THR A 221 10.41 4.03 1.49
N PHE A 222 11.00 2.87 1.76
CA PHE A 222 10.46 1.60 1.30
C PHE A 222 10.50 0.57 2.42
N ALA A 223 9.63 -0.44 2.32
CA ALA A 223 9.71 -1.64 3.13
C ALA A 223 9.39 -2.88 2.29
N THR A 224 9.98 -4.02 2.66
CA THR A 224 9.75 -5.30 2.02
C THR A 224 9.99 -6.46 2.97
N TYR A 225 9.22 -7.54 2.81
CA TYR A 225 9.39 -8.75 3.60
C TYR A 225 10.71 -9.47 3.30
N THR A 226 11.31 -9.26 2.11
CA THR A 226 12.50 -9.99 1.68
C THR A 226 13.79 -9.42 2.25
N ALA A 227 14.69 -10.32 2.67
CA ALA A 227 16.07 -9.99 3.06
C ALA A 227 17.11 -10.57 2.08
N ALA A 228 16.67 -10.96 0.88
CA ALA A 228 17.54 -11.52 -0.15
C ALA A 228 18.73 -10.59 -0.43
N GLY A 229 19.94 -11.14 -0.37
CA GLY A 229 21.17 -10.34 -0.43
C GLY A 229 21.33 -9.57 -1.75
N TRP A 230 20.85 -10.13 -2.86
CA TRP A 230 20.94 -9.48 -4.18
C TRP A 230 19.90 -8.35 -4.33
N VAL A 231 18.68 -8.53 -3.82
CA VAL A 231 17.65 -7.47 -3.79
C VAL A 231 18.17 -6.27 -3.00
N ARG A 232 18.75 -6.52 -1.81
CA ARG A 232 19.35 -5.46 -0.99
C ARG A 232 20.45 -4.72 -1.74
N ARG A 233 21.34 -5.44 -2.45
CA ARG A 233 22.41 -4.80 -3.24
C ARG A 233 21.83 -3.94 -4.35
N ASN A 234 20.81 -4.41 -5.06
CA ASN A 234 20.16 -3.62 -6.11
C ASN A 234 19.52 -2.34 -5.54
N LEU A 235 18.84 -2.43 -4.39
CA LEU A 235 18.26 -1.26 -3.70
C LEU A 235 19.34 -0.24 -3.29
N GLN A 236 20.47 -0.73 -2.78
CA GLN A 236 21.62 0.11 -2.47
C GLN A 236 22.23 0.75 -3.72
N GLU A 237 22.36 -0.03 -4.80
CA GLU A 237 22.96 0.39 -6.06
C GLU A 237 22.14 1.47 -6.75
N VAL A 238 20.81 1.41 -6.71
CA VAL A 238 19.96 2.48 -7.27
C VAL A 238 20.05 3.75 -6.44
N GLY A 239 20.28 3.66 -5.12
CA GLY A 239 20.54 4.83 -4.27
C GLY A 239 19.78 4.88 -2.95
N PHE A 240 19.05 3.82 -2.57
CA PHE A 240 18.43 3.77 -1.25
C PHE A 240 19.46 3.51 -0.14
N VAL A 241 19.29 4.18 1.00
CA VAL A 241 19.96 3.79 2.25
C VAL A 241 19.18 2.65 2.87
N VAL A 242 19.70 1.43 2.74
CA VAL A 242 19.00 0.20 3.16
C VAL A 242 19.43 -0.25 4.56
N SER A 243 18.44 -0.51 5.40
CA SER A 243 18.57 -1.10 6.73
C SER A 243 17.85 -2.45 6.81
N LYS A 244 18.19 -3.22 7.86
CA LYS A 244 17.48 -4.47 8.20
C LYS A 244 16.92 -4.38 9.61
N ARG A 245 15.79 -5.04 9.83
CA ARG A 245 15.25 -5.29 11.17
C ARG A 245 14.69 -6.70 11.25
N LYS A 246 14.27 -7.11 12.45
CA LYS A 246 13.63 -8.40 12.69
C LYS A 246 12.44 -8.57 11.73
N GLY A 247 12.35 -9.73 11.09
CA GLY A 247 11.18 -10.08 10.28
C GLY A 247 9.99 -10.46 11.16
N PHE A 248 8.78 -10.38 10.58
CA PHE A 248 7.54 -10.75 11.29
C PHE A 248 7.54 -12.23 11.71
N GLY A 249 7.02 -12.50 12.91
CA GLY A 249 6.94 -13.85 13.48
C GLY A 249 8.30 -14.56 13.52
N HIS A 250 8.38 -15.71 12.86
CA HIS A 250 9.62 -16.50 12.80
C HIS A 250 10.63 -16.01 11.76
N LYS A 251 10.26 -15.07 10.87
CA LYS A 251 11.16 -14.56 9.82
C LYS A 251 12.36 -13.86 10.48
N ARG A 252 13.56 -14.12 9.97
CA ARG A 252 14.81 -13.63 10.58
C ARG A 252 14.96 -12.13 10.40
N ASP A 253 14.99 -11.69 9.15
CA ASP A 253 15.22 -10.30 8.78
C ASP A 253 14.16 -9.87 7.75
N MET A 254 13.83 -8.59 7.75
CA MET A 254 13.18 -7.86 6.66
C MET A 254 14.02 -6.62 6.29
N CYS A 255 13.78 -6.03 5.12
CA CYS A 255 14.47 -4.82 4.67
C CYS A 255 13.54 -3.61 4.66
N PHE A 256 14.11 -2.46 5.00
CA PHE A 256 13.47 -1.16 4.85
C PHE A 256 14.54 -0.12 4.55
N GLY A 257 14.16 1.06 4.11
CA GLY A 257 15.14 2.10 3.86
C GLY A 257 14.52 3.40 3.41
N ILE A 258 15.39 4.34 3.04
CA ILE A 258 15.02 5.71 2.71
C ILE A 258 15.81 6.20 1.51
N LYS A 259 15.15 6.95 0.62
CA LYS A 259 15.79 7.76 -0.41
C LYS A 259 16.44 8.96 0.30
N PRO A 260 17.76 9.10 0.26
CA PRO A 260 18.45 10.17 0.97
C PRO A 260 17.94 11.53 0.48
N GLN A 261 17.85 12.49 1.39
CA GLN A 261 17.62 13.89 1.00
C GLN A 261 18.93 14.44 0.43
N HIS A 262 18.88 15.02 -0.76
CA HIS A 262 19.99 15.81 -1.27
C HIS A 262 19.77 17.26 -0.81
N ASP A 263 20.79 17.84 -0.18
CA ASP A 263 20.88 19.26 0.16
C ASP A 263 20.94 20.15 -1.10
#